data_AF-A0A8H3PFF7-F1
#
_entry.id   AF-A0A8H3PFF7-F1
#
_cell.length_a   1.000
_cell.length_b   1.000
_cell.length_c   1.000
_cell.angle_alpha   90.00
_cell.angle_beta   90.00
_cell.angle_gamma   90.00
#
_symmetry.space_group_name_H-M   'P 1'
#
loop_
_entity.id
_entity.type
_entity.pdbx_description
1 polymer ?
#
loop_
_entity_poly.entity_id
_entity_poly.type
_entity_poly.pdbx_seq_one_letter_code
_entity_poly.pdbx_strand_id
1 'polypeptide(L)'
;MSTIDASLPSRLTPDFPNPPASESPSTQHLITTLSLQPHPEGGFFIETDRDQLRVPNPFPDHAPDDTTRCASTSIFYLLTPGSPKGSFHRNKGRTIHTLHRGRGRYVIIHADEGEGGKKRVETFVVGQDVGAGERLQWVVEGGKFKASYLLAGGDGEGLLISETVVPGFEFSDHDFMTREKLEELVEGEQAEELGWLLLHRN
;
A
#
# COMPACT_ATOMS: atom_id res chain seq x y z
N MET A 1 -9.80 -18.97 -15.79
CA MET A 1 -10.81 -17.91 -15.97
C MET A 1 -10.55 -16.87 -14.91
N SER A 2 -9.98 -15.72 -15.30
CA SER A 2 -9.78 -14.58 -14.41
C SER A 2 -11.17 -14.03 -14.05
N THR A 3 -11.68 -14.40 -12.89
CA THR A 3 -12.89 -13.76 -12.37
C THR A 3 -12.48 -12.39 -11.88
N ILE A 4 -12.70 -11.39 -12.73
CA ILE A 4 -12.90 -10.01 -12.30
C ILE A 4 -13.99 -10.10 -11.23
N ASP A 5 -13.64 -9.76 -9.99
CA ASP A 5 -14.61 -9.64 -8.91
C ASP A 5 -15.68 -8.64 -9.39
N ALA A 6 -16.95 -9.05 -9.45
CA ALA A 6 -18.05 -8.23 -9.96
C ALA A 6 -18.29 -6.95 -9.14
N SER A 7 -17.49 -6.72 -8.09
CA SER A 7 -17.44 -5.51 -7.27
C SER A 7 -16.40 -4.47 -7.72
N LEU A 8 -15.60 -4.72 -8.77
CA LEU A 8 -14.69 -3.70 -9.29
C LEU A 8 -15.50 -2.50 -9.83
N PRO A 9 -15.22 -1.26 -9.39
CA PRO A 9 -15.84 -0.09 -10.01
C PRO A 9 -15.46 -0.03 -11.49
N SER A 10 -16.32 0.59 -12.32
CA SER A 10 -16.09 0.74 -13.76
C SER A 10 -14.81 1.50 -14.13
N ARG A 11 -14.20 2.19 -13.16
CA ARG A 11 -12.90 2.84 -13.26
C ARG A 11 -12.23 2.91 -11.88
N LEU A 12 -10.97 2.50 -11.81
CA LEU A 12 -10.11 2.58 -10.63
C LEU A 12 -9.26 3.85 -10.59
N THR A 13 -9.26 4.66 -11.64
CA THR A 13 -8.64 5.99 -11.61
C THR A 13 -9.59 6.97 -10.88
N PRO A 14 -9.22 7.47 -9.69
CA PRO A 14 -9.98 8.53 -9.04
C PRO A 14 -9.84 9.84 -9.81
N ASP A 15 -10.90 10.66 -9.78
CA ASP A 15 -10.83 12.06 -10.20
C ASP A 15 -10.27 12.86 -9.02
N PHE A 16 -8.95 13.08 -9.03
CA PHE A 16 -8.35 14.00 -8.08
C PHE A 16 -8.49 15.42 -8.64
N PRO A 17 -9.11 16.37 -7.93
CA PRO A 17 -8.84 17.77 -8.22
C PRO A 17 -7.32 17.97 -8.14
N ASN A 18 -6.79 18.90 -8.95
CA ASN A 18 -5.35 19.22 -8.96
C ASN A 18 -4.81 19.22 -7.52
N PRO A 19 -3.72 18.47 -7.24
CA PRO A 19 -3.17 18.41 -5.89
C PRO A 19 -2.99 19.82 -5.36
N PRO A 20 -3.47 20.13 -4.14
CA PRO A 20 -3.32 21.47 -3.61
C PRO A 20 -1.84 21.81 -3.49
N ALA A 21 -1.49 23.08 -3.66
CA ALA A 21 -0.12 23.56 -3.53
C ALA A 21 0.45 23.32 -2.12
N SER A 22 -0.42 23.20 -1.11
CA SER A 22 -0.08 22.84 0.26
C SER A 22 -1.24 22.09 0.93
N GLU A 23 -0.92 21.27 1.92
CA GLU A 23 -1.92 20.58 2.74
C GLU A 23 -2.74 21.55 3.60
N SER A 24 -3.91 21.12 4.07
CA SER A 24 -4.69 21.90 5.05
C SER A 24 -3.91 22.12 6.36
N PRO A 25 -4.22 23.16 7.15
CA PRO A 25 -3.56 23.37 8.44
C PRO A 25 -3.68 22.19 9.40
N SER A 26 -4.82 21.48 9.40
CA SER A 26 -5.01 20.28 10.24
C SER A 26 -4.12 19.12 9.79
N THR A 27 -4.01 18.89 8.48
CA THR A 27 -3.12 17.86 7.92
C THR A 27 -1.65 18.20 8.18
N GLN A 28 -1.23 19.46 8.00
CA GLN A 28 0.14 19.89 8.35
C GLN A 28 0.45 19.73 9.82
N HIS A 29 -0.51 20.06 10.70
CA HIS A 29 -0.38 19.86 12.14
C HIS A 29 -0.21 18.38 12.47
N LEU A 30 -1.00 17.48 11.86
CA LEU A 30 -0.85 16.04 12.06
C LEU A 30 0.53 15.53 11.62
N ILE A 31 0.96 15.88 10.40
CA ILE A 31 2.28 15.51 9.85
C ILE A 31 3.38 15.92 10.83
N THR A 32 3.29 17.15 11.36
CA THR A 32 4.29 17.69 12.29
C THR A 32 4.24 16.98 13.65
N THR A 33 3.05 16.83 14.24
CA THR A 33 2.87 16.21 15.57
C THR A 33 3.30 14.75 15.60
N LEU A 34 3.04 14.00 14.51
CA LEU A 34 3.48 12.62 14.37
C LEU A 34 4.91 12.47 13.80
N SER A 35 5.59 13.59 13.51
CA SER A 35 6.93 13.60 12.90
C SER A 35 7.02 12.83 11.56
N LEU A 36 5.94 12.82 10.79
CA LEU A 36 5.89 12.07 9.53
C LEU A 36 6.81 12.70 8.47
N GLN A 37 7.42 11.84 7.66
CA GLN A 37 8.32 12.21 6.56
C GLN A 37 7.78 11.67 5.23
N PRO A 38 8.09 12.29 4.08
CA PRO A 38 7.67 11.76 2.78
C PRO A 38 8.12 10.30 2.59
N HIS A 39 7.21 9.43 2.18
CA HIS A 39 7.51 8.02 1.90
C HIS A 39 7.97 7.85 0.44
N PRO A 40 8.98 6.99 0.14
CA PRO A 40 9.43 6.73 -1.22
C PRO A 40 8.32 6.27 -2.19
N GLU A 41 7.27 5.61 -1.69
CA GLU A 41 6.10 5.17 -2.48
C GLU A 41 5.08 6.28 -2.76
N GLY A 42 5.20 7.43 -2.09
CA GLY A 42 4.15 8.45 -1.97
C GLY A 42 3.44 8.40 -0.62
N GLY A 43 2.82 9.51 -0.22
CA GLY A 43 2.33 9.72 1.15
C GLY A 43 3.44 10.10 2.13
N PHE A 44 3.13 9.98 3.42
CA PHE A 44 4.04 10.26 4.54
C PHE A 44 4.07 9.06 5.50
N PHE A 45 5.17 8.88 6.22
CA PHE A 45 5.32 7.80 7.20
C PHE A 45 6.29 8.13 8.33
N ILE A 46 6.26 7.29 9.36
CA ILE A 46 7.36 7.15 10.32
C ILE A 46 7.34 5.73 10.92
N GLU A 47 8.52 5.14 11.15
CA GLU A 47 8.66 3.93 11.96
C GLU A 47 8.44 4.27 13.43
N THR A 48 7.41 3.68 14.03
CA THR A 48 7.00 3.93 15.42
C THR A 48 7.54 2.88 16.38
N ASP A 49 7.81 1.67 15.88
CA ASP A 49 8.31 0.55 16.67
C ASP A 49 9.13 -0.41 15.80
N ARG A 50 10.18 -0.96 16.40
CA ARG A 50 10.99 -2.06 15.87
C ARG A 50 11.36 -2.96 17.02
N ASP A 51 10.86 -4.19 16.98
CA ASP A 51 11.07 -5.17 18.03
C ASP A 51 12.58 -5.51 18.13
N GLN A 52 13.09 -5.54 19.35
CA GLN A 52 14.47 -5.93 19.64
C GLN A 52 14.67 -7.44 19.56
N LEU A 53 13.59 -8.24 19.66
CA LEU A 53 13.64 -9.67 19.44
C LEU A 53 14.03 -9.97 17.98
N ARG A 54 15.09 -10.76 17.82
CA ARG A 54 15.53 -11.28 16.51
C ARG A 54 14.96 -12.68 16.29
N VAL A 55 14.39 -12.91 15.11
CA VAL A 55 13.89 -14.22 14.66
C VAL A 55 14.69 -14.68 13.43
N PRO A 56 14.78 -15.99 13.15
CA PRO A 56 15.41 -16.50 11.93
C PRO A 56 14.78 -15.86 10.68
N ASN A 57 15.60 -15.45 9.72
CA ASN A 57 15.12 -14.93 8.45
C ASN A 57 14.46 -16.07 7.64
N PRO A 58 13.16 -15.99 7.32
CA PRO A 58 12.48 -17.06 6.60
C PRO A 58 12.64 -16.97 5.08
N PHE A 59 13.22 -15.90 4.53
CA PHE A 59 13.26 -15.66 3.09
C PHE A 59 14.49 -16.32 2.45
N PRO A 60 14.36 -17.15 1.39
CA PRO A 60 15.45 -17.98 0.89
C PRO A 60 16.56 -17.20 0.15
N ASP A 61 16.22 -16.06 -0.47
CA ASP A 61 17.14 -15.24 -1.28
C ASP A 61 17.81 -14.13 -0.45
N HIS A 62 18.51 -14.51 0.61
CA HIS A 62 19.21 -13.58 1.49
C HIS A 62 20.74 -13.72 1.35
N ALA A 63 21.46 -12.62 1.63
CA ALA A 63 22.91 -12.66 1.71
C ALA A 63 23.34 -13.61 2.85
N PRO A 64 24.52 -14.25 2.79
CA PRO A 64 24.93 -15.24 3.79
C PRO A 64 24.93 -14.75 5.25
N ASP A 65 25.08 -13.44 5.45
CA ASP A 65 25.05 -12.76 6.75
C ASP A 65 23.65 -12.31 7.19
N ASP A 66 22.67 -12.31 6.28
CA ASP A 66 21.31 -11.83 6.49
C ASP A 66 20.40 -12.92 7.11
N THR A 67 20.84 -13.47 8.23
CA THR A 67 20.27 -14.68 8.86
C THR A 67 19.08 -14.44 9.79
N THR A 68 18.79 -13.18 10.12
CA THR A 68 17.73 -12.83 11.07
C THR A 68 16.94 -11.58 10.66
N ARG A 69 15.72 -11.45 11.17
CA ARG A 69 14.88 -10.24 11.11
C ARG A 69 14.50 -9.82 12.53
N CYS A 70 14.12 -8.56 12.72
CA CYS A 70 13.34 -8.19 13.91
C CYS A 70 11.99 -8.95 13.90
N ALA A 71 11.40 -9.22 15.05
CA ALA A 71 10.13 -9.96 15.10
C ALA A 71 8.98 -9.16 14.45
N SER A 72 8.99 -7.84 14.59
CA SER A 72 8.09 -6.93 13.88
C SER A 72 8.65 -5.53 13.73
N THR A 73 8.09 -4.78 12.79
CA THR A 73 8.20 -3.31 12.70
C THR A 73 6.80 -2.73 12.53
N SER A 74 6.55 -1.55 13.10
CA SER A 74 5.31 -0.82 12.88
C SER A 74 5.57 0.61 12.43
N ILE A 75 4.73 1.10 11.53
CA ILE A 75 4.77 2.48 11.03
C ILE A 75 3.41 3.16 11.22
N PHE A 76 3.40 4.50 11.24
CA PHE A 76 2.27 5.26 10.73
C PHE A 76 2.46 5.50 9.23
N TYR A 77 1.36 5.45 8.47
CA TYR A 77 1.33 5.82 7.06
C TYR A 77 0.12 6.71 6.77
N LEU A 78 0.35 7.81 6.03
CA LEU A 78 -0.63 8.85 5.74
C LEU A 78 -0.65 9.19 4.25
N LEU A 79 -1.81 9.04 3.61
CA LEU A 79 -2.11 9.69 2.33
C LEU A 79 -2.84 11.00 2.57
N THR A 80 -2.53 12.01 1.77
CA THR A 80 -3.11 13.36 1.88
C THR A 80 -3.58 13.87 0.53
N PRO A 81 -4.41 14.92 0.44
CA PRO A 81 -4.77 15.51 -0.85
C PRO A 81 -3.58 15.92 -1.74
N GLY A 82 -2.48 16.42 -1.17
CA GLY A 82 -1.26 16.76 -1.90
C GLY A 82 -0.33 15.57 -2.19
N SER A 83 -0.46 14.46 -1.46
CA SER A 83 0.21 13.18 -1.74
C SER A 83 -0.79 12.00 -1.64
N PRO A 84 -1.71 11.87 -2.61
CA PRO A 84 -2.92 11.05 -2.45
C PRO A 84 -2.73 9.58 -2.85
N LYS A 85 -1.51 9.17 -3.20
CA LYS A 85 -1.19 7.88 -3.82
C LYS A 85 -0.01 7.21 -3.12
N GLY A 86 -0.19 5.95 -2.76
CA GLY A 86 0.88 4.99 -2.46
C GLY A 86 1.08 4.07 -3.67
N SER A 87 2.26 4.14 -4.28
CA SER A 87 2.58 3.42 -5.52
C SER A 87 2.69 1.91 -5.32
N PHE A 88 2.50 1.14 -6.38
CA PHE A 88 2.63 -0.32 -6.33
C PHE A 88 4.00 -0.77 -5.84
N HIS A 89 3.99 -1.52 -4.75
CA HIS A 89 5.17 -2.14 -4.15
C HIS A 89 4.80 -3.48 -3.52
N ARG A 90 5.82 -4.27 -3.17
CA ARG A 90 5.68 -5.62 -2.63
C ARG A 90 6.68 -5.84 -1.51
N ASN A 91 6.22 -6.55 -0.48
CA ASN A 91 7.06 -7.06 0.59
C ASN A 91 7.13 -8.60 0.53
N LYS A 92 8.25 -9.19 0.95
CA LYS A 92 8.32 -10.64 1.22
C LYS A 92 7.57 -11.03 2.49
N GLY A 93 7.61 -10.17 3.52
CA GLY A 93 6.84 -10.32 4.75
C GLY A 93 5.39 -9.91 4.56
N ARG A 94 4.49 -10.47 5.38
CA ARG A 94 3.09 -10.04 5.41
C ARG A 94 2.96 -8.71 6.14
N THR A 95 2.00 -7.90 5.73
CA THR A 95 1.70 -6.60 6.34
C THR A 95 0.26 -6.57 6.85
N ILE A 96 0.10 -6.34 8.15
CA ILE A 96 -1.19 -6.04 8.78
C ILE A 96 -1.39 -4.52 8.71
N HIS A 97 -2.58 -4.08 8.30
CA HIS A 97 -2.93 -2.67 8.19
C HIS A 97 -4.13 -2.39 9.07
N THR A 98 -4.09 -1.29 9.81
CA THR A 98 -5.17 -0.86 10.71
C THR A 98 -5.52 0.59 10.43
N LEU A 99 -6.79 0.86 10.14
CA LEU A 99 -7.32 2.20 9.93
C LEU A 99 -7.38 2.97 11.24
N HIS A 100 -6.84 4.19 11.25
CA HIS A 100 -7.06 5.17 12.33
C HIS A 100 -8.14 6.18 11.95
N ARG A 101 -8.03 6.76 10.76
CA ARG A 101 -9.01 7.74 10.25
C ARG A 101 -8.95 7.86 8.73
N GLY A 102 -9.97 8.50 8.18
CA GLY A 102 -10.05 8.78 6.77
C GLY A 102 -10.57 7.62 5.94
N ARG A 103 -10.40 7.73 4.63
CA ARG A 103 -10.97 6.79 3.67
C ARG A 103 -10.13 6.69 2.41
N GLY A 104 -9.94 5.48 1.93
CA GLY A 104 -9.18 5.23 0.71
C GLY A 104 -9.53 3.91 0.06
N ARG A 105 -8.82 3.59 -1.01
CA ARG A 105 -8.97 2.33 -1.73
C ARG A 105 -7.63 1.67 -1.88
N TYR A 106 -7.62 0.36 -1.64
CA TYR A 106 -6.48 -0.51 -1.93
C TYR A 106 -6.71 -1.23 -3.26
N VAL A 107 -5.63 -1.45 -3.98
CA VAL A 107 -5.56 -2.31 -5.16
C VAL A 107 -4.45 -3.32 -4.94
N ILE A 108 -4.79 -4.60 -5.00
CA ILE A 108 -3.88 -5.72 -4.74
C ILE A 108 -3.79 -6.57 -6.01
N ILE A 109 -2.56 -6.85 -6.45
CA ILE A 109 -2.29 -7.84 -7.50
C ILE A 109 -1.69 -9.07 -6.80
N HIS A 110 -2.43 -10.18 -6.86
CA HIS A 110 -2.05 -11.46 -6.24
C HIS A 110 -0.99 -12.17 -7.09
N ALA A 111 0.21 -11.60 -7.13
CA ALA A 111 1.32 -12.06 -7.97
C ALA A 111 1.91 -13.42 -7.54
N ASP A 112 1.59 -13.85 -6.32
CA ASP A 112 1.89 -15.14 -5.71
C ASP A 112 0.96 -16.28 -6.19
N GLU A 113 -0.17 -15.97 -6.83
CA GLU A 113 -1.14 -16.98 -7.27
C GLU A 113 -0.75 -17.64 -8.60
N GLY A 114 -0.47 -18.95 -8.56
CA GLY A 114 -0.29 -19.82 -9.73
C GLY A 114 0.96 -19.55 -10.56
N GLU A 115 1.42 -20.56 -11.29
CA GLU A 115 2.51 -20.39 -12.26
C GLU A 115 1.97 -20.02 -13.65
N GLY A 116 2.54 -18.99 -14.26
CA GLY A 116 2.08 -18.46 -15.55
C GLY A 116 0.72 -17.77 -15.49
N GLY A 117 0.35 -17.13 -16.60
CA GLY A 117 -0.95 -16.47 -16.78
C GLY A 117 -1.12 -15.15 -16.01
N LYS A 118 -2.24 -14.47 -16.31
CA LYS A 118 -2.61 -13.21 -15.68
C LYS A 118 -3.11 -13.43 -14.25
N LYS A 119 -2.80 -12.47 -13.39
CA LYS A 119 -3.02 -12.49 -11.94
C LYS A 119 -4.31 -11.78 -11.59
N ARG A 120 -4.93 -12.27 -10.52
CA ARG A 120 -6.14 -11.67 -9.98
C ARG A 120 -5.83 -10.28 -9.41
N VAL A 121 -6.70 -9.33 -9.75
CA VAL A 121 -6.71 -7.98 -9.16
C VAL A 121 -7.86 -7.92 -8.16
N GLU A 122 -7.57 -7.52 -6.92
CA GLU A 122 -8.57 -7.26 -5.88
C GLU A 122 -8.55 -5.76 -5.55
N THR A 123 -9.73 -5.19 -5.32
CA THR A 123 -9.85 -3.84 -4.75
C THR A 123 -10.85 -3.84 -3.61
N PHE A 124 -10.64 -2.97 -2.64
CA PHE A 124 -11.59 -2.73 -1.57
C PHE A 124 -11.40 -1.34 -0.99
N VAL A 125 -12.47 -0.82 -0.39
CA VAL A 125 -12.46 0.46 0.33
C VAL A 125 -12.05 0.20 1.78
N VAL A 126 -11.20 1.08 2.28
CA VAL A 126 -10.84 1.18 3.70
C VAL A 126 -11.46 2.45 4.25
N GLY A 127 -12.14 2.33 5.38
CA GLY A 127 -12.97 3.40 5.93
C GLY A 127 -13.83 2.91 7.08
N GLN A 128 -14.59 3.82 7.68
CA GLN A 128 -15.34 3.58 8.91
C GLN A 128 -16.72 2.94 8.68
N ASP A 129 -17.22 2.90 7.43
CA ASP A 129 -18.54 2.34 7.14
C ASP A 129 -18.49 0.81 6.96
N VAL A 130 -18.35 0.11 8.08
CA VAL A 130 -18.34 -1.36 8.12
C VAL A 130 -19.66 -1.95 7.59
N GLY A 131 -20.78 -1.24 7.78
CA GLY A 131 -22.10 -1.64 7.27
C GLY A 131 -22.15 -1.68 5.75
N ALA A 132 -21.38 -0.81 5.08
CA ALA A 132 -21.19 -0.78 3.63
C ALA A 132 -20.06 -1.70 3.13
N GLY A 133 -19.40 -2.46 4.02
CA GLY A 133 -18.31 -3.39 3.67
C GLY A 133 -16.91 -2.75 3.62
N GLU A 134 -16.74 -1.54 4.16
CA GLU A 134 -15.42 -0.93 4.30
C GLU A 134 -14.58 -1.67 5.35
N ARG A 135 -13.27 -1.76 5.12
CA ARG A 135 -12.36 -2.50 6.01
C ARG A 135 -11.68 -1.54 7.00
N LEU A 136 -11.81 -1.86 8.29
CA LEU A 136 -11.03 -1.23 9.37
C LEU A 136 -9.64 -1.85 9.52
N GLN A 137 -9.49 -3.13 9.17
CA GLN A 137 -8.24 -3.86 9.24
C GLN A 137 -8.17 -4.87 8.09
N TRP A 138 -7.00 -5.04 7.50
CA TRP A 138 -6.76 -6.03 6.45
C TRP A 138 -5.30 -6.47 6.45
N VAL A 139 -5.06 -7.62 5.85
CA VAL A 139 -3.72 -8.19 5.72
C VAL A 139 -3.39 -8.33 4.24
N VAL A 140 -2.21 -7.88 3.85
CA VAL A 140 -1.60 -8.23 2.56
C VAL A 140 -0.49 -9.22 2.86
N GLU A 141 -0.69 -10.47 2.41
CA GLU A 141 0.35 -11.50 2.52
C GLU A 141 1.55 -11.16 1.62
N GLY A 142 2.71 -11.72 1.97
CA GLY A 142 3.94 -11.52 1.23
C GLY A 142 3.85 -11.99 -0.23
N GLY A 143 4.62 -11.36 -1.12
CA GLY A 143 4.62 -11.71 -2.54
C GLY A 143 3.58 -10.97 -3.40
N LYS A 144 2.66 -10.24 -2.77
CA LYS A 144 1.60 -9.47 -3.44
C LYS A 144 2.04 -8.03 -3.67
N PHE A 145 1.66 -7.47 -4.81
CA PHE A 145 1.81 -6.04 -5.02
C PHE A 145 0.59 -5.30 -4.48
N LYS A 146 0.82 -4.27 -3.67
CA LYS A 146 -0.22 -3.39 -3.12
C LYS A 146 0.03 -1.95 -3.56
N ALA A 147 -1.04 -1.26 -3.90
CA ALA A 147 -1.11 0.18 -4.06
C ALA A 147 -2.33 0.70 -3.32
N SER A 148 -2.31 1.98 -2.96
CA SER A 148 -3.42 2.62 -2.28
C SER A 148 -3.59 4.06 -2.74
N TYR A 149 -4.81 4.56 -2.61
CA TYR A 149 -5.09 5.95 -2.94
C TYR A 149 -6.26 6.52 -2.14
N LEU A 150 -6.23 7.84 -1.94
CA LEU A 150 -7.25 8.59 -1.21
C LEU A 150 -8.57 8.61 -2.00
N LEU A 151 -9.71 8.42 -1.33
CA LEU A 151 -11.02 8.59 -1.95
C LEU A 151 -11.59 9.98 -1.63
N ALA A 152 -12.26 10.58 -2.62
CA ALA A 152 -13.04 11.80 -2.40
C ALA A 152 -14.24 11.54 -1.46
N GLY A 153 -14.67 12.59 -0.75
CA GLY A 153 -15.85 12.54 0.12
C GLY A 153 -15.61 12.12 1.57
N GLY A 154 -14.35 12.02 2.02
CA GLY A 154 -14.01 11.97 3.44
C GLY A 154 -14.14 13.33 4.13
N ASP A 155 -13.75 13.40 5.40
CA ASP A 155 -13.61 14.62 6.21
C ASP A 155 -12.53 15.61 5.70
N GLY A 156 -11.86 15.26 4.60
CA GLY A 156 -10.78 16.06 4.00
C GLY A 156 -9.44 15.89 4.72
N GLU A 157 -9.34 14.98 5.69
CA GLU A 157 -8.18 14.87 6.58
C GLU A 157 -7.16 13.77 6.18
N GLY A 158 -7.29 13.24 4.97
CA GLY A 158 -6.41 12.20 4.43
C GLY A 158 -6.85 10.77 4.80
N LEU A 159 -5.94 9.81 4.67
CA LEU A 159 -6.09 8.41 5.10
C LEU A 159 -4.90 8.08 6.00
N LEU A 160 -5.14 7.93 7.31
CA LEU A 160 -4.12 7.56 8.28
C LEU A 160 -4.34 6.11 8.73
N ILE A 161 -3.28 5.32 8.64
CA ILE A 161 -3.25 3.92 9.06
C ILE A 161 -1.98 3.64 9.88
N SER A 162 -1.96 2.50 10.56
CA SER A 162 -0.73 1.83 10.93
C SER A 162 -0.50 0.61 10.05
N GLU A 163 0.76 0.33 9.74
CA GLU A 163 1.17 -0.94 9.14
C GLU A 163 2.14 -1.66 10.09
N THR A 164 1.91 -2.96 10.30
CA THR A 164 2.82 -3.83 11.04
C THR A 164 3.28 -4.96 10.12
N VAL A 165 4.60 -5.07 9.94
CA VAL A 165 5.23 -6.10 9.09
C VAL A 165 5.81 -7.19 9.97
N VAL A 166 5.54 -8.45 9.61
CA VAL A 166 6.03 -9.63 10.33
C VAL A 166 6.59 -10.67 9.33
N PRO A 167 7.86 -11.10 9.48
CA PRO A 167 8.91 -10.48 10.31
C PRO A 167 9.15 -9.01 9.96
N GLY A 168 9.84 -8.27 10.83
CA GLY A 168 10.06 -6.83 10.69
C GLY A 168 10.66 -6.43 9.33
N PHE A 169 10.27 -5.25 8.85
CA PHE A 169 10.63 -4.71 7.55
C PHE A 169 12.14 -4.50 7.42
N GLU A 170 12.66 -4.93 6.27
CA GLU A 170 13.99 -4.59 5.76
C GLU A 170 13.88 -4.22 4.27
N PHE A 171 14.67 -3.26 3.81
CA PHE A 171 14.63 -2.82 2.41
C PHE A 171 15.00 -3.93 1.40
N SER A 172 15.75 -4.96 1.83
CA SER A 172 16.09 -6.12 1.00
C SER A 172 14.89 -7.03 0.70
N ASP A 173 13.78 -6.84 1.41
CA ASP A 173 12.54 -7.60 1.23
C ASP A 173 11.47 -6.81 0.46
N HIS A 174 11.81 -5.59 0.01
CA HIS A 174 10.92 -4.65 -0.63
C HIS A 174 11.30 -4.43 -2.10
N ASP A 175 10.30 -4.40 -2.97
CA ASP A 175 10.47 -3.93 -4.35
C ASP A 175 9.28 -3.12 -4.87
N PHE A 176 9.56 -2.25 -5.84
CA PHE A 176 8.56 -1.48 -6.56
C PHE A 176 8.17 -2.17 -7.87
N MET A 177 6.89 -2.06 -8.23
CA MET A 177 6.41 -2.56 -9.52
C MET A 177 6.95 -1.71 -10.67
N THR A 178 7.40 -2.38 -11.74
CA THR A 178 7.73 -1.73 -13.02
C THR A 178 6.57 -1.83 -14.01
N ARG A 179 6.61 -1.02 -15.07
CA ARG A 179 5.64 -1.08 -16.19
C ARG A 179 5.58 -2.48 -16.79
N GLU A 180 6.74 -3.04 -17.08
CA GLU A 180 6.89 -4.36 -17.70
C GLU A 180 6.31 -5.44 -16.79
N LYS A 181 6.55 -5.36 -15.48
CA LYS A 181 5.98 -6.32 -14.52
C LYS A 181 4.46 -6.18 -14.44
N LEU A 182 3.91 -4.97 -14.49
CA LEU A 182 2.45 -4.78 -14.53
C LEU A 182 1.85 -5.44 -15.78
N GLU A 183 2.40 -5.15 -16.97
CA GLU A 183 1.95 -5.72 -18.24
C GLU A 183 2.10 -7.25 -18.31
N GLU A 184 3.10 -7.81 -17.65
CA GLU A 184 3.27 -9.25 -17.48
C GLU A 184 2.11 -9.83 -16.65
N LEU A 185 1.83 -9.21 -15.50
CA LEU A 185 0.91 -9.76 -14.49
C LEU A 185 -0.57 -9.56 -14.80
N VAL A 186 -0.99 -8.52 -15.52
CA VAL A 186 -2.43 -8.25 -15.76
C VAL A 186 -2.77 -8.13 -17.25
N GLU A 187 -4.07 -8.15 -17.60
CA GLU A 187 -4.51 -7.95 -18.98
C GLU A 187 -4.14 -6.54 -19.49
N GLY A 188 -4.00 -6.37 -20.81
CA GLY A 188 -3.55 -5.09 -21.40
C GLY A 188 -4.40 -3.89 -20.98
N GLU A 189 -5.73 -4.03 -20.98
CA GLU A 189 -6.66 -2.98 -20.54
C GLU A 189 -6.48 -2.63 -19.04
N GLN A 190 -6.27 -3.65 -18.20
CA GLN A 190 -5.99 -3.46 -16.77
C GLN A 190 -4.64 -2.78 -16.55
N ALA A 191 -3.64 -3.12 -17.36
CA ALA A 191 -2.33 -2.50 -17.27
C ALA A 191 -2.42 -1.00 -17.59
N GLU A 192 -3.16 -0.61 -18.63
CA GLU A 192 -3.42 0.81 -18.93
C GLU A 192 -4.15 1.51 -17.78
N GLU A 193 -5.22 0.90 -17.26
CA GLU A 193 -6.02 1.47 -16.17
C GLU A 193 -5.22 1.66 -14.87
N LEU A 194 -4.32 0.73 -14.55
CA LEU A 194 -3.53 0.72 -13.32
C LEU A 194 -2.18 1.44 -13.45
N GLY A 195 -1.79 1.85 -14.66
CA GLY A 195 -0.47 2.42 -14.94
C GLY A 195 -0.12 3.66 -14.10
N TRP A 196 -1.12 4.47 -13.74
CA TRP A 196 -0.93 5.66 -12.89
C TRP A 196 -0.54 5.33 -11.44
N LEU A 197 -0.75 4.08 -11.00
CA LEU A 197 -0.33 3.57 -9.68
C LEU A 197 1.15 3.15 -9.63
N LEU A 198 1.85 3.15 -10.77
CA LEU A 198 3.29 2.91 -10.79
C LEU A 198 4.05 4.08 -10.17
N LEU A 199 5.24 3.81 -9.64
CA LEU A 199 6.15 4.85 -9.18
C LEU A 199 6.68 5.62 -10.39
N HIS A 200 6.45 6.94 -10.44
CA HIS A 200 7.04 7.78 -11.47
C HIS A 200 8.51 8.03 -11.10
N ARG A 201 9.43 7.53 -11.94
CA ARG A 201 10.83 7.97 -11.88
C ARG A 201 10.91 9.30 -12.64
N ASN A 202 11.27 10.37 -11.91
CA ASN A 202 11.69 11.63 -12.53
C ASN A 202 12.96 11.44 -13.35
#